data_AF-A0AAV2HPK4-F1
#
_entry.id   AF-A0AAV2HPK4-F1
#
_cell.length_a   1.000
_cell.length_b   1.000
_cell.length_c   1.000
_cell.angle_alpha   90.00
_cell.angle_beta   90.00
_cell.angle_gamma   90.00
#
_symmetry.space_group_name_H-M   'P 1'
#
loop_
_entity.id
_entity.type
_entity.pdbx_description
1 polymer ?
#
loop_
_entity_poly.entity_id
_entity_poly.type
_entity_poly.pdbx_seq_one_letter_code
_entity_poly.pdbx_strand_id
1 'polypeptide(L)'
;MLFIKTSFETGLFSVIMRDLANMSGDGPKWIVLDGDIDPMWIESLNTVMDDNKVLTLASNERITMTRSMRLLFEISNLKTATPATVSRAGILFINQNDIGWNPYAQSWIDKREVQQEKANLTILFDKYVGSILDCLRIRFKKITPIQEIAHVQVNLLKC
;
A
#
# COMPACT_ATOMS: atom_id res chain seq x y z
N MET A 1 8.20 9.90 6.05
CA MET A 1 9.36 10.82 5.91
C MET A 1 10.57 10.01 5.46
N LEU A 2 10.58 9.58 4.19
CA LEU A 2 11.75 9.04 3.52
C LEU A 2 11.96 9.85 2.24
N PHE A 3 12.98 10.70 2.30
CA PHE A 3 13.82 11.16 1.21
C PHE A 3 13.18 11.95 0.06
N ILE A 4 12.86 13.22 0.34
CA ILE A 4 13.21 14.30 -0.57
C ILE A 4 14.19 15.22 0.16
N LYS A 5 15.39 15.35 -0.42
CA LYS A 5 16.59 16.09 0.02
C LYS A 5 17.59 15.33 0.90
N THR A 6 18.56 14.73 0.22
CA THR A 6 19.97 14.91 0.57
C THR A 6 20.67 15.57 -0.63
N SER A 7 21.16 16.80 -0.40
CA SER A 7 22.36 17.41 -1.02
C SER A 7 22.66 17.11 -2.49
N PHE A 8 22.38 18.03 -3.43
CA PHE A 8 22.96 18.17 -4.80
C PHE A 8 23.36 16.90 -5.61
N GLU A 9 22.91 15.73 -5.20
CA GLU A 9 23.20 14.39 -5.66
C GLU A 9 21.84 13.75 -5.89
N THR A 10 21.65 13.30 -7.12
CA THR A 10 20.46 12.69 -7.70
C THR A 10 19.52 12.03 -6.69
N GLY A 11 18.28 12.55 -6.55
CA GLY A 11 17.30 12.01 -5.60
C GLY A 11 16.97 10.53 -5.86
N LEU A 12 16.75 9.75 -4.80
CA LEU A 12 16.56 8.29 -4.88
C LEU A 12 15.55 7.85 -5.95
N PHE A 13 14.39 8.53 -6.00
CA PHE A 13 13.35 8.24 -6.99
C PHE A 13 13.83 8.40 -8.44
N SER A 14 14.68 9.40 -8.69
CA SER A 14 15.24 9.66 -10.02
C SER A 14 16.25 8.59 -10.46
N VAL A 15 17.01 8.02 -9.51
CA VAL A 15 17.90 6.88 -9.79
C VAL A 15 17.06 5.66 -10.20
N ILE A 16 16.05 5.31 -9.40
CA ILE A 16 15.18 4.16 -9.66
C ILE A 16 14.45 4.29 -11.00
N MET A 17 13.89 5.48 -11.29
CA MET A 17 13.24 5.76 -12.57
C MET A 17 14.19 5.60 -13.76
N ARG A 18 15.43 6.08 -13.63
CA ARG A 18 16.45 5.97 -14.69
C ARG A 18 16.84 4.51 -14.93
N ASP A 19 17.09 3.76 -13.87
CA ASP A 19 17.48 2.35 -13.95
C ASP A 19 16.37 1.51 -14.61
N LEU A 20 15.13 1.72 -14.20
CA LEU A 20 14.00 1.03 -14.81
C LEU A 20 13.77 1.47 -16.26
N ALA A 21 14.05 2.73 -16.61
CA ALA A 21 13.85 3.24 -17.98
C ALA A 21 14.85 2.60 -18.95
N ASN A 22 16.08 2.40 -18.47
CA ASN A 22 17.16 1.80 -19.24
C ASN A 22 17.13 0.26 -19.24
N MET A 23 16.39 -0.37 -18.31
CA MET A 23 16.27 -1.81 -18.26
C MET A 23 15.65 -2.37 -19.55
N SER A 24 16.29 -3.34 -20.18
CA SER A 24 15.77 -4.02 -21.37
C SER A 24 14.64 -4.98 -21.03
N GLY A 25 13.57 -5.00 -21.82
CA GLY A 25 12.44 -5.92 -21.66
C GLY A 25 11.09 -5.22 -21.83
N ASP A 26 10.14 -5.92 -22.44
CA ASP A 26 8.77 -5.43 -22.70
C ASP A 26 7.78 -5.75 -21.57
N GLY A 27 8.25 -6.44 -20.53
CA GLY A 27 7.44 -6.76 -19.36
C GLY A 27 7.04 -5.52 -18.56
N PRO A 28 5.92 -5.57 -17.81
CA PRO A 28 5.47 -4.45 -17.00
C PRO A 28 6.45 -4.16 -15.86
N LYS A 29 6.84 -2.90 -15.71
CA LYS A 29 7.79 -2.44 -14.67
C LYS A 29 7.04 -1.60 -13.64
N TRP A 30 7.00 -2.04 -12.39
CA TRP A 30 6.21 -1.38 -11.35
C TRP A 30 7.10 -0.61 -10.38
N ILE A 31 6.73 0.64 -10.12
CA ILE A 31 7.26 1.43 -9.00
C ILE A 31 6.12 1.58 -8.01
N VAL A 32 6.31 1.01 -6.81
CA VAL A 32 5.33 1.07 -5.72
C VAL A 32 5.83 2.03 -4.68
N LEU A 33 5.02 3.04 -4.36
CA LEU A 33 5.30 4.05 -3.35
C LEU A 33 4.29 3.86 -2.21
N ASP A 34 4.78 3.32 -1.09
CA ASP A 34 4.01 3.12 0.13
C ASP A 34 4.19 4.32 1.08
N GLY A 35 3.07 4.94 1.45
CA GLY A 35 3.01 6.01 2.42
C GLY A 35 2.13 7.17 1.99
N ASP A 36 1.62 7.91 2.98
CA ASP A 36 0.73 9.04 2.75
C ASP A 36 1.38 10.14 1.88
N ILE A 37 0.53 10.80 1.10
CA ILE A 37 0.93 11.88 0.21
C ILE A 37 1.21 13.15 0.99
N ASP A 38 2.38 13.75 0.77
CA ASP A 38 2.71 15.09 1.23
C ASP A 38 2.65 16.07 0.03
N PRO A 39 2.03 17.25 0.19
CA PRO A 39 1.97 18.26 -0.86
C PRO A 39 3.33 18.58 -1.50
N MET A 40 4.41 18.59 -0.72
CA MET A 40 5.73 18.98 -1.18
C MET A 40 6.32 17.97 -2.18
N TRP A 41 6.11 16.66 -1.97
CA TRP A 41 6.67 15.66 -2.86
C TRP A 41 5.77 15.37 -4.06
N ILE A 42 4.45 15.43 -3.89
CA ILE A 42 3.52 15.11 -4.97
C ILE A 42 3.56 16.17 -6.08
N GLU A 43 3.85 17.43 -5.72
CA GLU A 43 4.07 18.50 -6.70
C GLU A 43 5.22 18.20 -7.66
N SER A 44 6.30 17.60 -7.14
CA SER A 44 7.46 17.19 -7.94
C SER A 44 7.14 16.05 -8.90
N LEU A 45 6.02 15.34 -8.70
CA LEU A 45 5.56 14.23 -9.54
C LEU A 45 4.43 14.62 -10.49
N ASN A 46 3.94 15.86 -10.47
CA ASN A 46 2.82 16.27 -11.30
C ASN A 46 3.05 16.05 -12.81
N THR A 47 4.29 16.23 -13.28
CA THR A 47 4.69 16.05 -14.69
C THR A 47 4.93 14.60 -15.09
N VAL A 48 5.14 13.70 -14.12
CA VAL A 48 5.19 12.25 -14.41
C VAL A 48 3.78 11.65 -14.37
N MET A 49 2.88 12.24 -13.59
CA MET A 49 1.48 11.80 -13.49
C MET A 49 0.61 12.30 -14.65
N ASP A 50 0.94 13.44 -15.26
CA ASP A 50 0.21 13.97 -16.42
C ASP A 50 0.50 13.18 -17.73
N ASP A 51 0.03 13.68 -18.88
CA ASP A 51 0.21 13.03 -20.17
C ASP A 51 1.66 13.05 -20.69
N ASN A 52 2.51 13.93 -20.16
CA ASN A 52 3.90 14.02 -20.57
C ASN A 52 4.69 12.80 -20.10
N LYS A 53 4.36 12.25 -18.92
CA LYS A 53 5.06 11.10 -18.33
C LYS A 53 6.57 11.35 -18.18
N VAL A 54 6.96 12.58 -17.81
CA VAL A 54 8.37 12.98 -17.65
C VAL A 54 8.63 13.47 -16.23
N LEU A 55 9.66 12.91 -15.60
CA LEU A 55 10.22 13.46 -14.37
C LEU A 55 11.21 14.56 -14.71
N THR A 56 10.96 15.79 -14.22
CA THR A 56 11.86 16.93 -14.38
C THR A 56 12.58 17.20 -13.07
N LEU A 57 13.90 17.04 -13.06
CA LEU A 57 14.72 17.30 -11.88
C LEU A 57 15.10 18.78 -11.79
N ALA A 58 15.44 19.25 -10.59
CA ALA A 58 15.96 20.61 -10.38
C ALA A 58 17.27 20.88 -11.16
N SER A 59 17.98 19.83 -11.56
CA SER A 59 19.13 19.88 -12.47
C SER A 59 18.75 20.10 -13.95
N ASN A 60 17.47 20.27 -14.27
CA ASN A 60 16.90 20.25 -15.62
C ASN A 60 17.05 18.92 -16.38
N GLU A 61 17.50 17.85 -15.73
CA GLU A 61 17.47 16.51 -16.31
C GLU A 61 16.01 16.05 -16.47
N ARG A 62 15.71 15.43 -17.62
CA ARG A 62 14.41 14.88 -17.96
C ARG A 62 14.49 13.37 -18.10
N ILE A 63 13.77 12.66 -17.26
CA ILE A 63 13.68 11.20 -17.29
C ILE A 63 12.26 10.83 -17.73
N THR A 64 12.14 10.26 -18.92
CA THR A 64 10.85 9.86 -19.49
C THR A 64 10.46 8.46 -19.05
N MET A 65 9.22 8.32 -18.58
CA MET A 65 8.64 7.02 -18.24
C MET A 65 8.30 6.25 -19.52
N THR A 66 8.81 5.02 -19.63
CA THR A 66 8.50 4.12 -20.76
C THR A 66 7.07 3.59 -20.68
N ARG A 67 6.49 3.15 -21.80
CA ARG A 67 5.11 2.63 -21.86
C ARG A 67 4.89 1.37 -21.02
N SER A 68 5.93 0.60 -20.71
CA SER A 68 5.85 -0.60 -19.88
C SER A 68 5.85 -0.30 -18.39
N MET A 69 6.20 0.93 -17.98
CA MET A 69 6.24 1.32 -16.58
C MET A 69 4.88 1.67 -16.01
N ARG A 70 4.69 1.40 -14.72
CA ARG A 70 3.50 1.72 -13.94
C ARG A 70 3.93 2.27 -12.59
N LEU A 71 3.29 3.35 -12.17
CA LEU A 71 3.46 3.96 -10.86
C LEU A 71 2.22 3.64 -10.01
N LEU A 72 2.43 3.04 -8.84
CA LEU A 72 1.39 2.68 -7.89
C LEU A 72 1.65 3.39 -6.57
N PHE A 73 0.61 4.01 -6.02
CA PHE A 73 0.65 4.65 -4.71
C PHE A 73 -0.22 3.86 -3.74
N GLU A 74 0.37 3.38 -2.66
CA GLU A 74 -0.35 2.83 -1.52
C GLU A 74 -0.46 3.92 -0.46
N ILE A 75 -1.68 4.39 -0.23
CA ILE A 75 -1.97 5.55 0.61
C ILE A 75 -3.15 5.24 1.54
N SER A 76 -3.09 5.72 2.78
CA SER A 76 -4.18 5.49 3.73
C SER A 76 -5.31 6.51 3.57
N ASN A 77 -4.98 7.73 3.14
CA ASN A 77 -5.92 8.81 2.96
C ASN A 77 -5.42 9.86 1.95
N LEU A 78 -6.36 10.57 1.33
CA LEU A 78 -6.11 11.64 0.35
C LEU A 78 -6.30 13.05 0.93
N LYS A 79 -6.28 13.21 2.26
CA LYS A 79 -6.67 14.49 2.91
C LYS A 79 -5.81 15.68 2.48
N THR A 80 -4.57 15.41 2.13
CA THR A 80 -3.55 16.40 1.77
C THR A 80 -3.41 16.58 0.25
N ALA A 81 -4.07 15.74 -0.55
CA ALA A 81 -3.97 15.79 -2.01
C ALA A 81 -5.06 16.69 -2.59
N THR A 82 -4.71 17.52 -3.57
CA THR A 82 -5.69 18.36 -4.26
C THR A 82 -6.51 17.54 -5.26
N PRO A 83 -7.79 17.90 -5.53
CA PRO A 83 -8.60 17.26 -6.57
C PRO A 83 -7.93 17.22 -7.96
N ALA A 84 -7.15 18.26 -8.28
CA ALA A 84 -6.42 18.36 -9.55
C ALA A 84 -5.21 17.40 -9.65
N THR A 85 -4.65 17.00 -8.51
CA THR A 85 -3.55 16.03 -8.44
C THR A 85 -4.09 14.62 -8.63
N VAL A 86 -5.16 14.28 -7.89
CA VAL A 86 -5.74 12.93 -7.90
C VAL A 86 -6.49 12.60 -9.19
N SER A 87 -6.96 13.63 -9.93
CA SER A 87 -7.62 13.43 -11.23
C SER A 87 -6.71 12.89 -12.33
N ARG A 88 -5.38 12.98 -12.14
CA ARG A 88 -4.37 12.46 -13.09
C ARG A 88 -4.08 10.97 -12.88
N ALA A 89 -4.61 10.38 -11.81
CA ALA A 89 -4.40 8.98 -11.45
C ALA A 89 -5.72 8.21 -11.41
N GLY A 90 -5.66 6.91 -11.69
CA GLY A 90 -6.76 6.01 -11.37
C GLY A 90 -6.78 5.73 -9.87
N ILE A 91 -7.90 6.02 -9.20
CA ILE A 91 -8.07 5.78 -7.78
C ILE A 91 -8.86 4.48 -7.59
N LEU A 92 -8.25 3.49 -6.94
CA LEU A 92 -8.93 2.29 -6.48
C LEU A 92 -9.13 2.41 -4.97
N PHE A 93 -10.38 2.51 -4.53
CA PHE A 93 -10.71 2.51 -3.10
C PHE A 93 -10.97 1.08 -2.63
N ILE A 94 -10.22 0.63 -1.63
CA ILE A 94 -10.38 -0.68 -1.01
C ILE A 94 -11.07 -0.49 0.33
N ASN A 95 -12.25 -1.09 0.52
CA ASN A 95 -12.91 -1.02 1.83
C ASN A 95 -12.17 -1.92 2.82
N GLN A 96 -12.06 -1.47 4.07
CA GLN A 96 -11.49 -2.27 5.16
C GLN A 96 -12.28 -3.57 5.40
N ASN A 97 -13.56 -3.60 5.04
CA ASN A 97 -14.40 -4.80 5.16
C ASN A 97 -14.18 -5.79 4.01
N ASP A 98 -13.70 -5.33 2.85
CA ASP A 98 -13.47 -6.20 1.68
C ASP A 98 -12.24 -7.09 1.91
N ILE A 99 -11.20 -6.52 2.53
CA ILE A 99 -9.99 -7.22 2.96
C ILE A 99 -9.97 -7.29 4.49
N GLY A 100 -10.89 -8.06 5.04
CA GLY A 100 -11.05 -8.26 6.48
C GLY A 100 -10.02 -9.21 7.09
N TRP A 101 -10.25 -9.58 8.36
CA TRP A 101 -9.40 -10.54 9.07
C TRP A 101 -9.56 -11.99 8.60
N ASN A 102 -10.72 -12.34 8.00
CA ASN A 102 -11.04 -13.71 7.64
C ASN A 102 -10.11 -14.29 6.55
N PRO A 103 -9.87 -13.62 5.40
CA PRO A 103 -8.91 -14.13 4.41
C PRO A 103 -7.51 -14.36 4.97
N TYR A 104 -7.05 -13.50 5.89
CA TYR A 104 -5.77 -13.67 6.58
C TYR A 104 -5.78 -14.92 7.48
N ALA A 105 -6.83 -15.11 8.27
CA ALA A 105 -6.99 -16.29 9.11
C ALA A 105 -7.08 -17.59 8.28
N GLN A 106 -7.86 -17.61 7.20
CA GLN A 106 -7.94 -18.77 6.31
C GLN A 106 -6.58 -19.10 5.68
N SER A 107 -5.84 -18.10 5.18
CA SER A 107 -4.49 -18.34 4.64
C SER A 107 -3.54 -18.93 5.68
N TRP A 108 -3.68 -18.55 6.95
CA TRP A 108 -2.90 -19.13 8.05
C TRP A 108 -3.35 -20.56 8.40
N ILE A 109 -4.65 -20.85 8.38
CA ILE A 109 -5.21 -22.20 8.57
C ILE A 109 -4.77 -23.14 7.43
N ASP A 110 -4.74 -22.64 6.20
CA ASP A 110 -4.37 -23.42 5.03
C ASP A 110 -2.92 -23.91 5.06
N LYS A 111 -2.05 -23.21 5.81
CA LYS A 111 -0.66 -23.64 6.05
C LYS A 111 -0.53 -24.84 6.98
N ARG A 112 -1.60 -25.26 7.67
CA ARG A 112 -1.58 -26.45 8.53
C ARG A 112 -1.51 -27.72 7.67
N GLU A 113 -0.86 -28.76 8.17
CA GLU A 113 -0.73 -30.04 7.46
C GLU A 113 -1.89 -30.98 7.80
N VAL A 114 -2.40 -30.91 9.02
CA VAL A 114 -3.41 -31.84 9.54
C VAL A 114 -4.81 -31.34 9.19
N GLN A 115 -5.54 -32.12 8.38
CA GLN A 115 -6.89 -31.75 7.91
C GLN A 115 -7.90 -31.59 9.05
N GLN A 116 -7.79 -32.40 10.11
CA GLN A 116 -8.65 -32.29 11.27
C GLN A 116 -8.40 -31.01 12.07
N GLU A 117 -7.14 -30.56 12.13
CA GLU A 117 -6.77 -29.28 12.74
C GLU A 117 -7.36 -28.12 11.96
N LYS A 118 -7.27 -28.15 10.61
CA LYS A 118 -7.91 -27.14 9.75
C LYS A 118 -9.40 -27.02 10.03
N ALA A 119 -10.12 -28.14 9.99
CA ALA A 119 -11.57 -28.15 10.22
C ALA A 119 -11.94 -27.58 11.60
N ASN A 120 -11.21 -27.99 12.64
CA ASN A 120 -11.44 -27.50 13.99
C ASN A 120 -11.16 -25.98 14.10
N LEU A 121 -10.04 -25.51 13.54
CA LEU A 121 -9.68 -24.09 13.57
C LEU A 121 -10.69 -23.25 12.80
N THR A 122 -11.10 -23.64 11.59
CA THR A 122 -12.12 -22.91 10.82
C THR A 122 -13.40 -22.73 11.65
N ILE A 123 -13.89 -23.80 12.30
CA ILE A 123 -15.08 -23.73 13.17
C ILE A 123 -14.87 -22.76 14.34
N LEU A 124 -13.70 -22.78 14.99
CA LEU A 124 -13.40 -21.90 16.12
C LEU A 124 -13.29 -20.44 15.68
N PHE A 125 -12.64 -20.16 14.54
CA PHE A 125 -12.49 -18.80 14.01
C PHE A 125 -13.85 -18.20 13.65
N ASP A 126 -14.70 -18.94 12.93
CA ASP A 126 -16.03 -18.48 12.53
C ASP A 126 -16.94 -18.25 13.75
N LYS A 127 -16.87 -19.13 14.76
CA LYS A 127 -17.72 -19.04 15.94
C LYS A 127 -17.32 -17.92 16.89
N TYR A 128 -16.03 -17.70 17.10
CA TYR A 128 -15.56 -16.84 18.18
C TYR A 128 -15.00 -15.50 17.70
N VAL A 129 -14.21 -15.47 16.62
CA VAL A 129 -13.43 -14.29 16.28
C VAL A 129 -14.32 -13.13 15.83
N GLY A 130 -15.33 -13.38 14.98
CA GLY A 130 -16.29 -12.35 14.58
C GLY A 130 -17.02 -11.73 15.78
N SER A 131 -17.63 -12.57 16.62
CA SER A 131 -18.37 -12.11 17.80
C SER A 131 -17.49 -11.38 18.82
N ILE A 132 -16.23 -11.80 19.00
CA ILE A 132 -15.28 -11.12 19.90
C ILE A 132 -14.91 -9.75 19.32
N LEU A 133 -14.64 -9.65 18.02
CA LEU A 133 -14.32 -8.37 17.37
C LEU A 133 -15.48 -7.38 17.46
N ASP A 134 -16.72 -7.84 17.23
CA ASP A 134 -17.92 -7.01 17.40
C ASP A 134 -18.10 -6.55 18.84
N CYS A 135 -17.89 -7.45 19.80
CA CYS A 135 -17.92 -7.13 21.23
C CYS A 135 -16.85 -6.08 21.58
N LEU A 136 -15.62 -6.24 21.09
CA LEU A 136 -14.52 -5.28 21.27
C LEU A 136 -14.80 -3.92 20.63
N ARG A 137 -15.55 -3.89 19.52
CA ARG A 137 -15.92 -2.66 18.82
C ARG A 137 -17.02 -1.89 19.53
N ILE A 138 -18.03 -2.58 20.05
CA ILE A 138 -19.24 -1.97 20.59
C ILE A 138 -19.13 -1.71 22.10
N ARG A 139 -18.56 -2.65 22.86
CA ARG A 139 -18.64 -2.65 24.32
C ARG A 139 -17.42 -2.05 25.02
N PHE A 140 -16.29 -1.93 24.32
CA PHE A 140 -15.04 -1.50 24.93
C PHE A 140 -14.54 -0.18 24.34
N LYS A 141 -14.15 0.74 25.21
CA LYS A 141 -13.47 1.97 24.82
C LYS A 141 -11.98 1.68 24.65
N LYS A 142 -11.49 1.74 23.42
CA LYS A 142 -10.07 1.59 23.11
C LYS A 142 -9.35 2.93 23.35
N ILE A 143 -8.17 2.88 23.98
CA ILE A 143 -7.31 4.07 24.16
C ILE A 143 -6.72 4.50 22.81
N THR A 144 -6.39 3.52 21.97
CA THR A 144 -5.80 3.74 20.65
C THR A 144 -6.64 3.00 19.60
N PRO A 145 -6.92 3.61 18.43
CA PRO A 145 -7.57 2.90 17.34
C PRO A 145 -6.64 1.80 16.81
N ILE A 146 -7.08 0.54 16.93
CA ILE A 146 -6.37 -0.64 16.43
C ILE A 146 -7.27 -1.30 15.39
N GLN A 147 -6.70 -1.62 14.22
CA GLN A 147 -7.41 -2.33 13.16
C GLN A 147 -7.75 -3.76 13.59
N GLU A 148 -8.89 -4.27 13.13
CA GLU A 148 -9.38 -5.62 13.47
C GLU A 148 -8.39 -6.72 13.06
N ILE A 149 -7.76 -6.59 11.89
CA ILE A 149 -6.74 -7.53 11.42
C ILE A 149 -5.52 -7.60 12.36
N ALA A 150 -5.11 -6.47 12.94
CA ALA A 150 -3.98 -6.42 13.87
C ALA A 150 -4.30 -7.19 15.17
N HIS A 151 -5.55 -7.13 15.64
CA HIS A 151 -5.98 -7.94 16.78
C HIS A 151 -5.86 -9.44 16.49
N VAL A 152 -6.22 -9.88 15.29
CA VAL A 152 -6.12 -11.30 14.90
C VAL A 152 -4.66 -11.71 14.68
N GLN A 153 -3.87 -10.88 13.99
CA GLN A 153 -2.47 -11.16 13.69
C GLN A 153 -1.60 -11.33 14.94
N VAL A 154 -1.75 -10.47 15.96
CA VAL A 154 -0.98 -10.59 17.20
C VAL A 154 -1.25 -11.91 17.93
N ASN A 155 -2.48 -12.40 17.86
CA ASN A 155 -2.86 -13.68 18.49
C ASN A 155 -2.37 -14.88 17.66
N LEU A 156 -2.38 -14.77 16.33
CA LEU A 156 -1.93 -15.83 15.43
C LEU A 156 -0.40 -15.97 15.35
N LEU A 157 0.36 -14.87 15.46
CA LEU A 157 1.83 -14.91 15.41
C LEU A 157 2.48 -15.58 16.62
N LYS A 158 1.72 -15.79 17.70
CA LYS A 158 2.19 -16.47 18.91
C LYS A 158 1.99 -17.99 18.88
N CYS A 159 1.37 -18.53 17.83
CA CYS A 159 1.00 -19.94 17.66
C CYS A 159 1.62 -20.53 16.39
#